data_AF-A0A969MKZ0-F1
#
_entry.id   AF-A0A969MKZ0-F1
#
_cell.length_a   1.000
_cell.length_b   1.000
_cell.length_c   1.000
_cell.angle_alpha   90.00
_cell.angle_beta   90.00
_cell.angle_gamma   90.00
#
_symmetry.space_group_name_H-M   'P 1'
#
loop_
_entity.id
_entity.type
_entity.pdbx_description
1 polymer ?
#
loop_
_entity_poly.entity_id
_entity_poly.type
_entity_poly.pdbx_seq_one_letter_code
_entity_poly.pdbx_strand_id
1 'polypeptide(L)'
;MFQPWPAIASFHKVKTDTLTYEQLSGLRTATVRYNAKIKLHGTNASIIVLPDGRVLPQNRSKIISIYDDNYGFAKWVLSTESYWADLRFMSDEIVVVYGEWCGKGIQSNAAISNIDKQIFVVFAVQYGQCFDQNNSIFVSPNVIKRILSSTYITEEQNVYVLPWYNTQPIKINFWDDKLGLVVNKMNSMVNCIEQIDPWVEENFGIRGIGEGLVFYPSSLAVLNGSIRRQLLSSYIFKVKGQQHQVIKTRQAVMMNPILAKTLDDFVDLVATEARMLQAVSETVGGKFDKKYIGPVVAWINRDVRKDIENGEVILPDGFEWKVVSDRLTQRTKTWYISKIEE
;
A
#
# COMPACT_ATOMS: atom_id res chain seq x y z
N MET A 1 4.24 -2.07 21.15
CA MET A 1 2.92 -1.44 20.87
C MET A 1 2.73 -1.11 19.41
N PHE A 2 3.72 -0.52 18.73
CA PHE A 2 3.66 -0.29 17.28
C PHE A 2 3.28 -1.57 16.51
N GLN A 3 2.35 -1.47 15.56
CA GLN A 3 1.79 -2.59 14.80
C GLN A 3 1.78 -2.23 13.31
N PRO A 4 2.87 -2.47 12.56
CA PRO A 4 2.93 -2.06 11.17
C PRO A 4 1.89 -2.80 10.31
N TRP A 5 1.36 -2.18 9.27
CA TRP A 5 0.66 -2.93 8.22
C TRP A 5 1.67 -3.79 7.43
N PRO A 6 1.35 -5.04 7.03
CA PRO A 6 2.24 -5.82 6.18
C PRO A 6 2.66 -5.08 4.91
N ALA A 7 3.93 -5.23 4.52
CA ALA A 7 4.38 -4.74 3.23
C ALA A 7 3.62 -5.46 2.12
N ILE A 8 3.08 -4.69 1.17
CA ILE A 8 2.32 -5.24 0.04
C ILE A 8 3.28 -5.44 -1.13
N ALA A 9 3.49 -6.71 -1.50
CA ALA A 9 4.38 -7.12 -2.57
C ALA A 9 3.79 -6.86 -3.97
N SER A 10 4.62 -6.98 -5.01
CA SER A 10 4.14 -7.07 -6.39
C SER A 10 3.56 -8.46 -6.68
N PHE A 11 2.73 -8.56 -7.73
CA PHE A 11 2.20 -9.85 -8.18
C PHE A 11 3.31 -10.85 -8.55
N HIS A 12 4.36 -10.38 -9.23
CA HIS A 12 5.52 -11.18 -9.58
C HIS A 12 6.17 -11.81 -8.34
N LYS A 13 6.40 -11.01 -7.30
CA LYS A 13 7.02 -11.48 -6.07
C LYS A 13 6.19 -12.56 -5.39
N VAL A 14 4.87 -12.34 -5.24
CA VAL A 14 3.96 -13.34 -4.64
C VAL A 14 3.96 -14.64 -5.45
N LYS A 15 3.90 -14.55 -6.79
CA LYS A 15 3.98 -15.72 -7.67
C LYS A 15 5.28 -16.50 -7.44
N THR A 16 6.43 -15.81 -7.51
CA THR A 16 7.75 -16.44 -7.37
C THR A 16 7.91 -17.10 -6.00
N ASP A 17 7.60 -16.38 -4.92
CA ASP A 17 7.69 -16.90 -3.55
C ASP A 17 6.80 -18.14 -3.35
N THR A 18 5.57 -18.09 -3.88
CA THR A 18 4.62 -19.20 -3.79
C THR A 18 5.14 -20.42 -4.53
N LEU A 19 5.57 -20.26 -5.79
CA LEU A 19 6.09 -21.37 -6.60
C LEU A 19 7.36 -21.98 -5.98
N THR A 20 8.27 -21.15 -5.46
CA THR A 20 9.49 -21.63 -4.78
C THR A 20 9.13 -22.43 -3.52
N TYR A 21 8.22 -21.93 -2.69
CA TYR A 21 7.76 -22.65 -1.50
C TYR A 21 7.14 -24.01 -1.86
N GLU A 22 6.29 -24.05 -2.88
CA GLU A 22 5.62 -25.27 -3.33
C GLU A 22 6.60 -26.30 -3.90
N GLN A 23 7.60 -25.85 -4.67
CA GLN A 23 8.67 -26.70 -5.17
C GLN A 23 9.50 -27.32 -4.03
N LEU A 24 9.85 -26.53 -3.02
CA LEU A 24 10.66 -26.99 -1.89
C LEU A 24 9.88 -27.88 -0.91
N SER A 25 8.61 -27.58 -0.67
CA SER A 25 7.76 -28.32 0.26
C SER A 25 7.12 -29.56 -0.36
N GLY A 26 7.05 -29.65 -1.69
CA GLY A 26 6.27 -30.66 -2.41
C GLY A 26 4.75 -30.48 -2.29
N LEU A 27 4.30 -29.43 -1.59
CA LEU A 27 2.89 -29.07 -1.47
C LEU A 27 2.50 -28.17 -2.63
N ARG A 28 1.30 -28.34 -3.18
CA ARG A 28 0.73 -27.41 -4.16
C ARG A 28 -0.41 -26.65 -3.51
N THR A 29 -0.32 -25.33 -3.50
CA THR A 29 -1.41 -24.46 -3.09
C THR A 29 -2.52 -24.60 -4.12
N ALA A 30 -3.73 -24.81 -3.63
CA ALA A 30 -4.91 -24.77 -4.47
C ALA A 30 -5.10 -23.38 -5.09
N THR A 31 -6.01 -23.28 -6.06
CA THR A 31 -6.44 -21.99 -6.61
C THR A 31 -6.88 -21.03 -5.48
N VAL A 32 -6.20 -19.90 -5.36
CA VAL A 32 -6.53 -18.86 -4.36
C VAL A 32 -7.53 -17.87 -4.98
N ARG A 33 -8.55 -17.49 -4.21
CA ARG A 33 -9.52 -16.46 -4.60
C ARG A 33 -9.10 -15.11 -4.03
N TYR A 34 -9.13 -14.08 -4.86
CA TYR A 34 -8.75 -12.73 -4.51
C TYR A 34 -9.91 -11.75 -4.66
N ASN A 35 -10.13 -10.93 -3.64
CA ASN A 35 -10.93 -9.72 -3.75
C ASN A 35 -10.01 -8.50 -3.76
N ALA A 36 -10.37 -7.48 -4.51
CA ALA A 36 -9.58 -6.28 -4.68
C ALA A 36 -10.26 -5.09 -4.01
N LYS A 37 -9.47 -4.19 -3.43
CA LYS A 37 -9.89 -2.84 -3.04
C LYS A 37 -9.09 -1.83 -3.86
N ILE A 38 -9.67 -0.66 -4.11
CA ILE A 38 -8.94 0.45 -4.73
C ILE A 38 -7.75 0.81 -3.83
N LYS A 39 -6.58 0.94 -4.44
CA LYS A 39 -5.43 1.47 -3.73
C LYS A 39 -5.58 2.99 -3.68
N LEU A 40 -5.93 3.52 -2.53
CA LEU A 40 -5.97 4.97 -2.32
C LEU A 40 -4.56 5.54 -2.21
N HIS A 41 -4.41 6.78 -2.67
CA HIS A 41 -3.16 7.53 -2.65
C HIS A 41 -3.19 8.61 -1.56
N GLY A 42 -3.00 8.18 -0.31
CA GLY A 42 -2.91 9.06 0.86
C GLY A 42 -1.64 8.77 1.65
N THR A 43 -1.75 8.76 2.97
CA THR A 43 -0.68 8.28 3.85
C THR A 43 -1.20 7.13 4.71
N ASN A 44 -0.40 6.08 4.86
CA ASN A 44 -0.76 4.98 5.74
C ASN A 44 -0.89 5.48 7.18
N ALA A 45 -2.03 5.17 7.79
CA ALA A 45 -2.37 5.60 9.12
C ALA A 45 -3.09 4.47 9.86
N SER A 46 -2.89 4.36 11.17
CA SER A 46 -3.58 3.33 11.96
C SER A 46 -3.84 3.79 13.38
N ILE A 47 -4.86 3.21 13.98
CA ILE A 47 -5.30 3.50 15.33
C ILE A 47 -5.15 2.21 16.12
N ILE A 48 -4.31 2.23 17.15
CA ILE A 48 -4.14 1.13 18.10
C ILE A 48 -5.02 1.41 19.32
N VAL A 49 -5.83 0.45 19.70
CA VAL A 49 -6.63 0.48 20.93
C VAL A 49 -6.14 -0.63 21.83
N LEU A 50 -5.64 -0.26 23.01
CA LEU A 50 -5.15 -1.20 24.01
C LEU A 50 -6.31 -1.81 24.81
N PRO A 51 -6.11 -2.96 25.49
CA PRO A 51 -7.15 -3.57 26.32
C PRO A 51 -7.68 -2.65 27.44
N ASP A 52 -6.87 -1.69 27.90
CA ASP A 52 -7.28 -0.68 28.89
C ASP A 52 -8.00 0.54 28.30
N GLY A 53 -8.22 0.56 26.98
CA GLY A 53 -8.92 1.62 26.27
C GLY A 53 -8.07 2.78 25.80
N ARG A 54 -6.76 2.81 26.10
CA ARG A 54 -5.87 3.84 25.56
C ARG A 54 -5.78 3.75 24.03
N VAL A 55 -5.82 4.90 23.38
CA VAL A 55 -5.79 5.03 21.92
C VAL A 55 -4.46 5.64 21.47
N LEU A 56 -3.76 4.98 20.55
CA LEU A 56 -2.46 5.41 20.03
C LEU A 56 -2.52 5.54 18.51
N PRO A 57 -2.34 6.75 17.94
CA PRO A 57 -2.18 6.90 16.50
C PRO A 57 -0.78 6.46 16.06
N GLN A 58 -0.70 5.84 14.88
CA GLN A 58 0.57 5.51 14.22
C GLN A 58 0.51 5.83 12.73
N ASN A 59 1.69 6.09 12.16
CA ASN A 59 1.90 6.05 10.72
C ASN A 59 2.53 4.69 10.33
N ARG A 60 2.99 4.57 9.08
CA ARG A 60 3.63 3.34 8.57
C ARG A 60 4.83 2.83 9.37
N SER A 61 5.52 3.70 10.10
CA SER A 61 6.86 3.43 10.66
C SER A 61 6.95 3.55 12.17
N LYS A 62 6.04 4.31 12.80
CA LYS A 62 6.09 4.59 14.24
C LYS A 62 4.73 5.02 14.78
N ILE A 63 4.59 4.90 16.10
CA ILE A 63 3.57 5.63 16.87
C ILE A 63 3.90 7.12 16.79
N ILE A 64 2.88 7.94 16.62
CA ILE A 64 3.00 9.39 16.40
C ILE A 64 2.29 10.19 17.49
N SER A 65 2.51 11.50 17.52
CA SER A 65 1.87 12.43 18.47
C SER A 65 1.48 13.72 17.78
N ILE A 66 0.80 14.63 18.48
CA ILE A 66 0.47 15.96 17.94
C ILE A 66 1.71 16.82 17.62
N TYR A 67 2.87 16.49 18.20
CA TYR A 67 4.14 17.20 17.96
C TYR A 67 4.96 16.58 16.81
N ASP A 68 4.62 15.35 16.42
CA ASP A 68 5.27 14.55 15.39
C ASP A 68 4.18 13.85 14.59
N ASP A 69 3.33 14.68 13.96
CA ASP A 69 2.05 14.30 13.37
C ASP A 69 2.23 13.78 11.92
N ASN A 70 1.22 13.06 11.42
CA ASN A 70 1.09 12.61 10.04
C ASN A 70 -0.07 13.39 9.37
N TYR A 71 0.20 14.63 8.97
CA TYR A 71 -0.78 15.52 8.31
C TYR A 71 -2.07 15.74 9.12
N GLY A 72 -1.95 15.93 10.43
CA GLY A 72 -3.08 16.17 11.33
C GLY A 72 -3.82 14.91 11.77
N PHE A 73 -3.40 13.73 11.32
CA PHE A 73 -4.00 12.46 11.73
C PHE A 73 -3.90 12.23 13.25
N ALA A 74 -2.74 12.49 13.87
CA ALA A 74 -2.59 12.23 15.30
C ALA A 74 -3.51 13.14 16.11
N LYS A 75 -3.55 14.42 15.75
CA LYS A 75 -4.49 15.39 16.32
C LYS A 75 -5.96 14.96 16.15
N TRP A 76 -6.34 14.49 14.97
CA TRP A 76 -7.71 14.04 14.69
C TRP A 76 -8.10 12.81 15.52
N VAL A 77 -7.23 11.79 15.59
CA VAL A 77 -7.47 10.57 16.40
C VAL A 77 -7.68 10.92 17.87
N LEU A 78 -6.83 11.79 18.44
CA LEU A 78 -6.95 12.17 19.84
C LEU A 78 -8.19 13.04 20.11
N SER A 79 -8.61 13.87 19.16
CA SER A 79 -9.88 14.61 19.27
C SER A 79 -11.13 13.71 19.20
N THR A 80 -10.96 12.47 18.74
CA THR A 80 -12.02 11.46 18.57
C THR A 80 -11.79 10.22 19.42
N GLU A 81 -10.89 10.30 20.42
CA GLU A 81 -10.39 9.14 21.20
C GLU A 81 -11.52 8.30 21.80
N SER A 82 -12.58 8.94 22.32
CA SER A 82 -13.70 8.25 22.94
C SER A 82 -14.41 7.28 21.98
N TYR A 83 -14.47 7.58 20.68
CA TYR A 83 -15.09 6.69 19.70
C TYR A 83 -14.24 5.43 19.50
N TRP A 84 -12.92 5.57 19.47
CA TRP A 84 -12.01 4.46 19.25
C TRP A 84 -11.83 3.59 20.49
N ALA A 85 -11.80 4.20 21.68
CA ALA A 85 -11.52 3.51 22.93
C ALA A 85 -12.46 2.32 23.14
N ASP A 86 -13.74 2.43 22.76
CA ASP A 86 -14.75 1.37 22.96
C ASP A 86 -14.53 0.14 22.08
N LEU A 87 -13.64 0.21 21.08
CA LEU A 87 -13.18 -0.98 20.37
C LEU A 87 -12.45 -1.98 21.30
N ARG A 88 -12.01 -1.55 22.50
CA ARG A 88 -11.49 -2.45 23.55
C ARG A 88 -12.48 -3.53 23.95
N PHE A 89 -13.79 -3.32 23.76
CA PHE A 89 -14.82 -4.31 24.09
C PHE A 89 -15.00 -5.37 23.00
N MET A 90 -14.36 -5.20 21.83
CA MET A 90 -14.46 -6.14 20.71
C MET A 90 -13.46 -7.30 20.82
N SER A 91 -12.45 -7.18 21.69
CA SER A 91 -11.42 -8.18 21.92
C SER A 91 -10.69 -7.88 23.24
N ASP A 92 -10.32 -8.91 24.01
CA ASP A 92 -9.44 -8.76 25.18
C ASP A 92 -7.97 -8.46 24.81
N GLU A 93 -7.65 -8.48 23.51
CA GLU A 93 -6.33 -8.22 22.95
C GLU A 93 -6.24 -6.80 22.35
N ILE A 94 -5.10 -6.49 21.74
CA ILE A 94 -4.92 -5.20 21.06
C ILE A 94 -5.76 -5.19 19.78
N VAL A 95 -6.56 -4.13 19.61
CA VAL A 95 -7.28 -3.86 18.36
C VAL A 95 -6.50 -2.82 17.55
N VAL A 96 -6.26 -3.09 16.27
CA VAL A 96 -5.62 -2.14 15.35
C VAL A 96 -6.53 -1.90 14.16
N VAL A 97 -6.92 -0.65 13.95
CA VAL A 97 -7.69 -0.21 12.77
C VAL A 97 -6.71 0.36 11.75
N TYR A 98 -6.53 -0.34 10.62
CA TYR A 98 -5.66 0.09 9.53
C TYR A 98 -6.47 0.79 8.44
N GLY A 99 -5.97 1.94 8.00
CA GLY A 99 -6.58 2.69 6.93
C GLY A 99 -5.61 3.60 6.20
N GLU A 100 -6.17 4.36 5.28
CA GLU A 100 -5.49 5.41 4.54
C GLU A 100 -6.03 6.76 4.99
N TRP A 101 -5.16 7.66 5.45
CA TRP A 101 -5.50 9.06 5.72
C TRP A 101 -5.39 9.85 4.42
N CYS A 102 -6.51 10.42 3.99
CA CYS A 102 -6.74 10.92 2.64
C CYS A 102 -7.32 12.33 2.66
N GLY A 103 -7.06 13.13 1.62
CA GLY A 103 -7.52 14.51 1.54
C GLY A 103 -6.52 15.47 0.92
N LYS A 104 -7.01 16.66 0.58
CA LYS A 104 -6.19 17.76 0.08
C LYS A 104 -5.05 18.11 1.02
N GLY A 105 -3.85 18.21 0.46
CA GLY A 105 -2.62 18.55 1.19
C GLY A 105 -1.90 17.36 1.85
N ILE A 106 -2.39 16.13 1.68
CA ILE A 106 -1.72 14.91 2.19
C ILE A 106 -0.84 14.27 1.11
N GLN A 107 -1.43 14.02 -0.05
CA GLN A 107 -0.74 13.57 -1.27
C GLN A 107 -1.24 14.37 -2.46
N SER A 108 -0.66 14.11 -3.63
CA SER A 108 -1.03 14.73 -4.91
C SER A 108 -1.17 13.67 -6.00
N ASN A 109 -1.72 14.04 -7.16
CA ASN A 109 -1.79 13.19 -8.34
C ASN A 109 -2.74 11.97 -8.22
N ALA A 110 -3.83 12.10 -7.48
CA ALA A 110 -4.95 11.16 -7.49
C ALA A 110 -6.27 11.88 -7.19
N ALA A 111 -7.41 11.34 -7.61
CA ALA A 111 -8.73 11.92 -7.33
C ALA A 111 -8.95 12.14 -5.82
N ILE A 112 -8.55 11.16 -5.01
CA ILE A 112 -8.66 11.20 -3.56
C ILE A 112 -7.87 12.36 -2.92
N SER A 113 -6.85 12.87 -3.60
CA SER A 113 -6.08 14.04 -3.14
C SER A 113 -6.82 15.36 -3.31
N ASN A 114 -7.94 15.38 -4.04
CA ASN A 114 -8.70 16.59 -4.34
C ASN A 114 -9.97 16.76 -3.49
N ILE A 115 -10.26 15.82 -2.58
CA ILE A 115 -11.40 15.98 -1.66
C ILE A 115 -11.10 17.10 -0.64
N ASP A 116 -12.09 17.94 -0.34
CA ASP A 116 -11.91 19.13 0.50
C ASP A 116 -11.78 18.85 2.00
N LYS A 117 -12.08 17.61 2.41
CA LYS A 117 -12.02 17.16 3.80
C LYS A 117 -11.01 16.04 3.99
N GLN A 118 -10.37 16.01 5.15
CA GLN A 118 -9.52 14.88 5.51
C GLN A 118 -10.39 13.73 6.03
N ILE A 119 -10.17 12.53 5.49
CA ILE A 119 -10.94 11.33 5.83
C ILE A 119 -10.02 10.16 6.15
N PHE A 120 -10.50 9.26 6.99
CA PHE A 120 -9.82 8.00 7.29
C PHE A 120 -10.58 6.84 6.64
N VAL A 121 -9.94 6.18 5.67
CA VAL A 121 -10.55 5.09 4.92
C VAL A 121 -10.00 3.75 5.40
N VAL A 122 -10.79 3.02 6.19
CA VAL A 122 -10.43 1.74 6.80
C VAL A 122 -10.46 0.63 5.77
N PHE A 123 -9.36 -0.13 5.68
CA PHE A 123 -9.26 -1.30 4.80
C PHE A 123 -9.02 -2.61 5.56
N ALA A 124 -8.61 -2.57 6.84
CA ALA A 124 -8.45 -3.76 7.66
C ALA A 124 -8.57 -3.46 9.17
N VAL A 125 -8.93 -4.48 9.93
CA VAL A 125 -8.86 -4.48 11.41
C VAL A 125 -8.06 -5.70 11.86
N GLN A 126 -7.21 -5.57 12.87
CA GLN A 126 -6.45 -6.67 13.46
C GLN A 126 -6.75 -6.82 14.94
N TYR A 127 -6.90 -8.06 15.38
CA TYR A 127 -6.87 -8.45 16.80
C TYR A 127 -5.61 -9.27 17.07
N GLY A 128 -5.01 -9.07 18.25
CA GLY A 128 -3.90 -9.91 18.71
C GLY A 128 -2.85 -9.16 19.53
N GLN A 129 -1.63 -9.69 19.55
CA GLN A 129 -0.54 -9.18 20.38
C GLN A 129 0.48 -8.36 19.57
N CYS A 130 1.29 -7.56 20.27
CA CYS A 130 2.40 -6.81 19.69
C CYS A 130 3.33 -7.72 18.86
N PHE A 131 3.47 -7.41 17.56
CA PHE A 131 4.41 -8.08 16.66
C PHE A 131 4.18 -9.59 16.45
N ASP A 132 2.98 -10.11 16.72
CA ASP A 132 2.66 -11.52 16.52
C ASP A 132 2.13 -11.80 15.10
N GLN A 133 2.72 -12.81 14.46
CA GLN A 133 2.38 -13.28 13.12
C GLN A 133 1.08 -14.09 13.07
N ASN A 134 0.59 -14.54 14.22
CA ASN A 134 -0.67 -15.26 14.37
C ASN A 134 -1.88 -14.34 14.51
N ASN A 135 -1.66 -13.02 14.61
CA ASN A 135 -2.74 -12.04 14.73
C ASN A 135 -3.80 -12.24 13.64
N SER A 136 -5.06 -12.10 14.04
CA SER A 136 -6.22 -12.20 13.16
C SER A 136 -6.46 -10.87 12.45
N ILE A 137 -6.45 -10.87 11.10
CA ILE A 137 -6.71 -9.68 10.29
C ILE A 137 -8.04 -9.86 9.53
N PHE A 138 -8.96 -8.92 9.72
CA PHE A 138 -10.23 -8.82 9.03
C PHE A 138 -10.11 -7.80 7.89
N VAL A 139 -10.38 -8.24 6.66
CA VAL A 139 -10.28 -7.41 5.43
C VAL A 139 -11.62 -7.26 4.70
N SER A 140 -12.63 -8.04 5.12
CA SER A 140 -13.99 -7.97 4.57
C SER A 140 -14.67 -6.67 5.01
N PRO A 141 -15.14 -5.81 4.06
CA PRO A 141 -15.86 -4.58 4.38
C PRO A 141 -17.03 -4.81 5.34
N ASN A 142 -17.80 -5.88 5.14
CA ASN A 142 -18.97 -6.15 5.98
C ASN A 142 -18.58 -6.50 7.42
N VAL A 143 -17.48 -7.25 7.60
CA VAL A 143 -16.97 -7.59 8.93
C VAL A 143 -16.40 -6.34 9.60
N ILE A 144 -15.62 -5.54 8.88
CA ILE A 144 -15.07 -4.27 9.37
C ILE A 144 -16.20 -3.32 9.77
N LYS A 145 -17.22 -3.13 8.91
CA LYS A 145 -18.39 -2.30 9.21
C LYS A 145 -19.07 -2.76 10.49
N ARG A 146 -19.27 -4.07 10.68
CA ARG A 146 -19.84 -4.63 11.91
C ARG A 146 -18.99 -4.36 13.15
N ILE A 147 -17.66 -4.42 13.02
CA ILE A 147 -16.73 -4.11 14.11
C ILE A 147 -16.79 -2.61 14.46
N LEU A 148 -16.86 -1.72 13.47
CA LEU A 148 -16.88 -0.27 13.73
C LEU A 148 -18.27 0.23 14.18
N SER A 149 -19.36 -0.36 13.68
CA SER A 149 -20.72 0.06 14.02
C SER A 149 -21.08 -0.11 15.50
N SER A 150 -20.31 -0.88 16.27
CA SER A 150 -20.50 -0.98 17.72
C SER A 150 -20.06 0.28 18.48
N THR A 151 -19.43 1.26 17.80
CA THR A 151 -18.78 2.42 18.43
C THR A 151 -19.24 3.78 17.87
N TYR A 152 -20.38 3.83 17.17
CA TYR A 152 -20.91 5.03 16.49
C TYR A 152 -19.95 5.65 15.46
N ILE A 153 -18.93 4.90 15.03
CA ILE A 153 -17.97 5.34 14.00
C ILE A 153 -18.63 5.20 12.63
N THR A 154 -18.90 6.34 12.00
CA THR A 154 -19.58 6.42 10.71
C THR A 154 -18.92 7.45 9.79
N GLU A 155 -19.49 7.61 8.61
CA GLU A 155 -19.08 8.61 7.62
C GLU A 155 -19.27 10.05 8.14
N GLU A 156 -20.17 10.26 9.10
CA GLU A 156 -20.36 11.55 9.78
C GLU A 156 -19.10 11.98 10.55
N GLN A 157 -18.30 11.03 11.03
CA GLN A 157 -16.99 11.26 11.67
C GLN A 157 -15.85 11.25 10.65
N ASN A 158 -16.15 11.33 9.34
CA ASN A 158 -15.17 11.22 8.24
C ASN A 158 -14.43 9.87 8.21
N VAL A 159 -15.07 8.81 8.69
CA VAL A 159 -14.54 7.43 8.63
C VAL A 159 -15.32 6.60 7.62
N TYR A 160 -14.61 6.04 6.65
CA TYR A 160 -15.20 5.23 5.59
C TYR A 160 -14.62 3.81 5.62
N VAL A 161 -15.43 2.80 5.35
CA VAL A 161 -14.93 1.43 5.15
C VAL A 161 -14.80 1.16 3.65
N LEU A 162 -13.58 0.92 3.20
CA LEU A 162 -13.28 0.74 1.77
C LEU A 162 -13.94 -0.55 1.22
N PRO A 163 -14.84 -0.44 0.23
CA PRO A 163 -15.56 -1.58 -0.30
C PRO A 163 -14.66 -2.50 -1.14
N TRP A 164 -15.19 -3.66 -1.51
CA TRP A 164 -14.59 -4.45 -2.58
C TRP A 164 -14.85 -3.76 -3.91
N TYR A 165 -13.81 -3.63 -4.74
CA TYR A 165 -13.91 -3.14 -6.11
C TYR A 165 -14.62 -4.16 -7.02
N ASN A 166 -14.28 -5.43 -6.87
CA ASN A 166 -14.84 -6.50 -7.70
C ASN A 166 -16.02 -7.20 -6.99
N THR A 167 -17.08 -7.46 -7.76
CA THR A 167 -18.26 -8.22 -7.30
C THR A 167 -18.00 -9.71 -7.18
N GLN A 168 -17.07 -10.25 -7.99
CA GLN A 168 -16.71 -11.66 -8.00
C GLN A 168 -15.21 -11.86 -7.82
N PRO A 169 -14.76 -12.75 -6.91
CA PRO A 169 -13.34 -12.99 -6.68
C PRO A 169 -12.60 -13.46 -7.94
N ILE A 170 -11.36 -13.01 -8.10
CA ILE A 170 -10.46 -13.49 -9.15
C ILE A 170 -9.80 -14.77 -8.65
N LYS A 171 -9.86 -15.82 -9.46
CA LYS A 171 -9.25 -17.12 -9.17
C LYS A 171 -7.84 -17.13 -9.77
N ILE A 172 -6.84 -17.39 -8.95
CA ILE A 172 -5.44 -17.44 -9.37
C ILE A 172 -4.87 -18.81 -8.99
N ASN A 173 -4.39 -19.53 -9.99
CA ASN A 173 -3.53 -20.70 -9.82
C ASN A 173 -2.19 -20.36 -10.47
N PHE A 174 -1.11 -20.31 -9.68
CA PHE A 174 0.20 -19.88 -10.18
C PHE A 174 0.87 -20.91 -11.12
N TRP A 175 0.38 -22.16 -11.14
CA TRP A 175 0.82 -23.21 -12.07
C TRP A 175 -0.02 -23.28 -13.35
N ASP A 176 -1.06 -22.47 -13.49
CA ASP A 176 -1.95 -22.54 -14.65
C ASP A 176 -1.31 -21.84 -15.86
N ASP A 177 -1.18 -22.55 -16.97
CA ASP A 177 -0.67 -22.01 -18.25
C ASP A 177 -1.49 -20.80 -18.73
N LYS A 178 -2.75 -20.67 -18.30
CA LYS A 178 -3.65 -19.55 -18.63
C LYS A 178 -3.50 -18.35 -17.69
N LEU A 179 -2.52 -18.33 -16.79
CA LEU A 179 -2.29 -17.22 -15.85
C LEU A 179 -2.20 -15.85 -16.56
N GLY A 180 -1.67 -15.82 -17.78
CA GLY A 180 -1.60 -14.61 -18.60
C GLY A 180 -2.97 -13.95 -18.86
N LEU A 181 -4.06 -14.73 -18.97
CA LEU A 181 -5.41 -14.19 -19.12
C LEU A 181 -5.88 -13.48 -17.84
N VAL A 182 -5.53 -14.02 -16.68
CA VAL A 182 -5.85 -13.44 -15.38
C VAL A 182 -5.07 -12.14 -15.17
N VAL A 183 -3.79 -12.13 -15.56
CA VAL A 183 -2.94 -10.94 -15.57
C VAL A 183 -3.50 -9.84 -16.46
N ASN A 184 -3.92 -10.17 -17.69
CA ASN A 184 -4.56 -9.21 -18.59
C ASN A 184 -5.85 -8.64 -18.00
N LYS A 185 -6.67 -9.47 -17.35
CA LYS A 185 -7.86 -9.00 -16.64
C LYS A 185 -7.52 -7.99 -15.53
N MET A 186 -6.50 -8.27 -14.71
CA MET A 186 -6.03 -7.34 -13.67
C MET A 186 -5.51 -6.03 -14.26
N ASN A 187 -4.75 -6.10 -15.36
CA ASN A 187 -4.30 -4.91 -16.10
C ASN A 187 -5.49 -4.06 -16.57
N SER A 188 -6.50 -4.66 -17.20
CA SER A 188 -7.69 -3.93 -17.65
C SER A 188 -8.44 -3.28 -16.48
N MET A 189 -8.56 -3.96 -15.34
CA MET A 189 -9.21 -3.39 -14.16
C MET A 189 -8.49 -2.15 -13.64
N VAL A 190 -7.16 -2.18 -13.60
CA VAL A 190 -6.35 -1.04 -13.14
C VAL A 190 -6.36 0.10 -14.15
N ASN A 191 -6.33 -0.20 -15.45
CA ASN A 191 -6.45 0.83 -16.49
C ASN A 191 -7.78 1.60 -16.38
N CYS A 192 -8.88 0.95 -16.01
CA CYS A 192 -10.15 1.64 -15.75
C CYS A 192 -10.05 2.62 -14.58
N ILE A 193 -9.42 2.20 -13.47
CA ILE A 193 -9.22 3.05 -12.28
C ILE A 193 -8.30 4.23 -12.58
N GLU A 194 -7.29 4.02 -13.42
CA GLU A 194 -6.37 5.07 -13.85
C GLU A 194 -7.03 6.11 -14.78
N GLN A 195 -8.20 5.82 -15.36
CA GLN A 195 -9.00 6.85 -16.04
C GLN A 195 -9.80 7.67 -15.03
N ILE A 196 -10.53 6.98 -14.16
CA ILE A 196 -11.38 7.58 -13.13
C ILE A 196 -11.42 6.64 -11.92
N ASP A 197 -11.13 7.15 -10.72
CA ASP A 197 -11.36 6.41 -9.47
C ASP A 197 -12.87 6.37 -9.18
N PRO A 198 -13.53 5.20 -9.34
CA PRO A 198 -14.98 5.14 -9.23
C PRO A 198 -15.48 5.34 -7.80
N TRP A 199 -14.68 4.97 -6.79
CA TRP A 199 -15.10 5.14 -5.40
C TRP A 199 -15.09 6.61 -5.01
N VAL A 200 -14.06 7.35 -5.45
CA VAL A 200 -13.98 8.80 -5.20
C VAL A 200 -15.08 9.54 -5.94
N GLU A 201 -15.34 9.18 -7.20
CA GLU A 201 -16.42 9.78 -7.99
C GLU A 201 -17.78 9.53 -7.32
N GLU A 202 -18.07 8.30 -6.92
CA GLU A 202 -19.35 7.93 -6.28
C GLU A 202 -19.57 8.64 -4.94
N ASN A 203 -18.53 8.74 -4.10
CA ASN A 203 -18.69 9.23 -2.72
C ASN A 203 -18.50 10.75 -2.59
N PHE A 204 -17.77 11.38 -3.51
CA PHE A 204 -17.40 12.80 -3.40
C PHE A 204 -17.66 13.61 -4.67
N GLY A 205 -18.14 13.00 -5.75
CA GLY A 205 -18.41 13.70 -7.01
C GLY A 205 -17.15 14.22 -7.72
N ILE A 206 -15.97 13.76 -7.30
CA ILE A 206 -14.67 14.21 -7.82
C ILE A 206 -14.16 13.19 -8.83
N ARG A 207 -13.89 13.68 -10.04
CA ARG A 207 -13.28 12.90 -11.12
C ARG A 207 -11.77 13.11 -11.13
N GLY A 208 -11.05 12.03 -11.36
CA GLY A 208 -9.59 12.02 -11.48
C GLY A 208 -9.08 10.59 -11.43
N ILE A 209 -7.78 10.43 -11.66
CA ILE A 209 -7.13 9.12 -11.74
C ILE A 209 -7.05 8.46 -10.35
N GLY A 210 -7.22 7.14 -10.28
CA GLY A 210 -6.92 6.32 -9.10
C GLY A 210 -5.56 5.63 -9.22
N GLU A 211 -4.99 5.17 -8.09
CA GLU A 211 -3.62 4.60 -8.08
C GLU A 211 -3.56 3.16 -8.60
N GLY A 212 -4.62 2.37 -8.39
CA GLY A 212 -4.68 0.96 -8.77
C GLY A 212 -5.47 0.11 -7.78
N LEU A 213 -5.01 -1.13 -7.56
CA LEU A 213 -5.72 -2.14 -6.76
C LEU A 213 -4.79 -2.86 -5.78
N VAL A 214 -5.32 -3.22 -4.61
CA VAL A 214 -4.72 -4.18 -3.68
C VAL A 214 -5.59 -5.43 -3.66
N PHE A 215 -4.96 -6.59 -3.87
CA PHE A 215 -5.61 -7.90 -3.93
C PHE A 215 -5.39 -8.66 -2.63
N TYR A 216 -6.50 -9.03 -2.00
CA TYR A 216 -6.57 -9.74 -0.73
C TYR A 216 -6.98 -11.20 -0.96
N PRO A 217 -6.26 -12.18 -0.38
CA PRO A 217 -6.52 -13.61 -0.59
C PRO A 217 -7.74 -14.08 0.22
N SER A 218 -8.94 -13.77 -0.26
CA SER A 218 -10.19 -13.99 0.47
C SER A 218 -10.50 -15.46 0.78
N SER A 219 -10.01 -16.41 -0.03
CA SER A 219 -10.18 -17.84 0.28
C SER A 219 -9.28 -18.36 1.40
N LEU A 220 -8.30 -17.59 1.86
CA LEU A 220 -7.44 -17.96 2.99
C LEU A 220 -8.02 -17.53 4.35
N ALA A 221 -9.18 -16.86 4.34
CA ALA A 221 -9.87 -16.52 5.57
C ALA A 221 -10.48 -17.77 6.22
N VAL A 222 -10.40 -17.86 7.55
CA VAL A 222 -11.08 -18.92 8.32
C VAL A 222 -12.57 -18.58 8.49
N LEU A 223 -13.35 -19.49 9.09
CA LEU A 223 -14.82 -19.37 9.22
C LEU A 223 -15.33 -18.04 9.80
N ASN A 224 -14.53 -17.36 10.63
CA ASN A 224 -14.88 -16.06 11.22
C ASN A 224 -14.54 -14.85 10.31
N GLY A 225 -14.01 -15.08 9.11
CA GLY A 225 -13.64 -14.04 8.16
C GLY A 225 -12.27 -13.38 8.41
N SER A 226 -11.49 -13.88 9.37
CA SER A 226 -10.12 -13.42 9.61
C SER A 226 -9.08 -14.23 8.82
N ILE A 227 -7.98 -13.57 8.45
CA ILE A 227 -6.80 -14.16 7.83
C ILE A 227 -5.65 -13.98 8.82
N ARG A 228 -4.86 -15.04 9.06
CA ARG A 228 -3.64 -14.90 9.88
C ARG A 228 -2.68 -13.90 9.23
N ARG A 229 -2.10 -13.02 10.03
CA ARG A 229 -1.18 -11.98 9.57
C ARG A 229 -0.05 -12.51 8.69
N GLN A 230 0.55 -13.64 9.06
CA GLN A 230 1.58 -14.29 8.24
C GLN A 230 1.07 -14.63 6.82
N LEU A 231 -0.09 -15.31 6.74
CA LEU A 231 -0.69 -15.70 5.46
C LEU A 231 -1.09 -14.49 4.62
N LEU A 232 -1.66 -13.46 5.25
CA LEU A 232 -1.96 -12.23 4.53
C LEU A 232 -0.69 -11.62 3.94
N SER A 233 0.37 -11.53 4.74
CA SER A 233 1.66 -10.93 4.33
C SER A 233 2.30 -11.67 3.14
N SER A 234 2.14 -13.00 3.08
CA SER A 234 2.70 -13.81 1.99
C SER A 234 1.91 -13.73 0.68
N TYR A 235 0.61 -13.45 0.74
CA TYR A 235 -0.28 -13.54 -0.43
C TYR A 235 -0.88 -12.21 -0.88
N ILE A 236 -0.82 -11.15 -0.06
CA ILE A 236 -1.31 -9.82 -0.46
C ILE A 236 -0.39 -9.20 -1.49
N PHE A 237 -0.98 -8.68 -2.57
CA PHE A 237 -0.22 -7.95 -3.59
C PHE A 237 -0.96 -6.73 -4.10
N LYS A 238 -0.20 -5.80 -4.70
CA LYS A 238 -0.73 -4.60 -5.33
C LYS A 238 -0.43 -4.59 -6.83
N VAL A 239 -1.29 -3.91 -7.56
CA VAL A 239 -1.13 -3.59 -8.97
C VAL A 239 -1.43 -2.11 -9.14
N LYS A 240 -0.50 -1.36 -9.72
CA LYS A 240 -0.61 0.10 -9.88
C LYS A 240 -0.73 0.49 -11.35
N GLY A 241 -1.49 1.54 -11.63
CA GLY A 241 -1.56 2.17 -12.95
C GLY A 241 -0.20 2.71 -13.38
N GLN A 242 0.01 2.85 -14.68
CA GLN A 242 1.30 3.28 -15.25
C GLN A 242 1.78 4.64 -14.70
N GLN A 243 0.87 5.58 -14.48
CA GLN A 243 1.13 6.93 -13.95
C GLN A 243 1.55 6.91 -12.48
N HIS A 244 1.29 5.82 -11.74
CA HIS A 244 1.70 5.63 -10.34
C HIS A 244 2.73 4.51 -10.16
N GLN A 245 3.23 3.92 -11.26
CA GLN A 245 4.29 2.93 -11.21
C GLN A 245 5.64 3.59 -10.97
N VAL A 246 6.38 3.06 -9.99
CA VAL A 246 7.74 3.50 -9.66
C VAL A 246 8.81 2.84 -10.54
N ILE A 247 8.44 1.85 -11.34
CA ILE A 247 9.27 1.19 -12.35
C ILE A 247 8.60 1.45 -13.70
N LYS A 248 9.32 1.95 -14.69
CA LYS A 248 8.79 2.27 -16.02
C LYS A 248 8.50 0.98 -16.79
N THR A 249 7.27 0.47 -16.70
CA THR A 249 6.86 -0.74 -17.42
C THR A 249 5.71 -0.45 -18.39
N ARG A 250 5.55 -1.28 -19.43
CA ARG A 250 4.44 -1.16 -20.39
C ARG A 250 3.10 -1.69 -19.84
N GLN A 251 3.08 -2.39 -18.71
CA GLN A 251 1.87 -3.06 -18.18
C GLN A 251 1.78 -2.98 -16.64
N ALA A 252 0.58 -2.82 -16.10
CA ALA A 252 0.35 -2.67 -14.66
C ALA A 252 0.88 -3.86 -13.82
N VAL A 253 0.81 -5.07 -14.38
CA VAL A 253 1.28 -6.34 -13.83
C VAL A 253 2.36 -6.93 -14.72
N MET A 254 3.49 -7.29 -14.11
CA MET A 254 4.57 -8.03 -14.76
C MET A 254 4.58 -9.48 -14.25
N MET A 255 4.82 -10.44 -15.15
CA MET A 255 4.94 -11.86 -14.81
C MET A 255 6.38 -12.34 -14.59
N ASN A 256 7.36 -11.54 -15.04
CA ASN A 256 8.79 -11.79 -14.98
C ASN A 256 9.51 -10.47 -14.62
N PRO A 257 10.73 -10.52 -14.08
CA PRO A 257 11.55 -9.33 -13.81
C PRO A 257 11.89 -8.60 -15.12
N ILE A 258 12.14 -7.29 -15.03
CA ILE A 258 12.66 -6.51 -16.17
C ILE A 258 14.19 -6.51 -16.12
N LEU A 259 14.80 -6.92 -17.23
CA LEU A 259 16.24 -6.90 -17.41
C LEU A 259 16.65 -5.63 -18.16
N ALA A 260 17.41 -4.76 -17.49
CA ALA A 260 17.99 -3.60 -18.13
C ALA A 260 19.26 -4.02 -18.91
N LYS A 261 19.45 -3.46 -20.11
CA LYS A 261 20.59 -3.80 -20.98
C LYS A 261 21.85 -2.99 -20.66
N THR A 262 21.66 -1.75 -20.19
CA THR A 262 22.74 -0.83 -19.83
C THR A 262 22.45 -0.18 -18.47
N LEU A 263 23.48 0.47 -17.91
CA LEU A 263 23.34 1.23 -16.68
C LEU A 263 22.34 2.39 -16.83
N ASP A 264 22.36 3.10 -17.95
CA ASP A 264 21.44 4.21 -18.20
C ASP A 264 20.01 3.72 -18.42
N ASP A 265 19.81 2.60 -19.14
CA ASP A 265 18.49 1.96 -19.25
C ASP A 265 17.94 1.55 -17.88
N PHE A 266 18.80 1.02 -17.00
CA PHE A 266 18.41 0.65 -15.64
C PHE A 266 17.98 1.88 -14.85
N VAL A 267 18.77 2.96 -14.91
CA VAL A 267 18.46 4.19 -14.18
C VAL A 267 17.16 4.80 -14.71
N ASP A 268 16.93 4.87 -16.02
CA ASP A 268 15.67 5.39 -16.58
C ASP A 268 14.47 4.49 -16.27
N LEU A 269 14.70 3.18 -16.10
CA LEU A 269 13.68 2.24 -15.67
C LEU A 269 13.21 2.49 -14.23
N VAL A 270 14.13 2.80 -13.32
CA VAL A 270 13.81 2.91 -11.88
C VAL A 270 13.64 4.35 -11.40
N ALA A 271 14.28 5.33 -12.03
CA ALA A 271 14.24 6.75 -11.67
C ALA A 271 13.03 7.48 -12.29
N THR A 272 11.84 6.90 -12.19
CA THR A 272 10.61 7.49 -12.72
C THR A 272 10.19 8.74 -11.94
N GLU A 273 9.47 9.66 -12.59
CA GLU A 273 8.92 10.84 -11.91
C GLU A 273 7.99 10.45 -10.75
N ALA A 274 7.18 9.41 -10.92
CA ALA A 274 6.35 8.86 -9.84
C ALA A 274 7.17 8.42 -8.63
N ARG A 275 8.30 7.71 -8.82
CA ARG A 275 9.20 7.34 -7.72
C ARG A 275 9.82 8.55 -7.05
N MET A 276 10.24 9.53 -7.84
CA MET A 276 10.87 10.75 -7.35
C MET A 276 9.89 11.55 -6.48
N LEU A 277 8.66 11.77 -6.97
CA LEU A 277 7.58 12.42 -6.22
C LEU A 277 7.22 11.64 -4.95
N GLN A 278 7.14 10.31 -5.03
CA GLN A 278 6.91 9.46 -3.86
C GLN A 278 8.01 9.65 -2.81
N ALA A 279 9.27 9.72 -3.23
CA ALA A 279 10.39 9.96 -2.32
C ALA A 279 10.29 11.33 -1.63
N VAL A 280 9.91 12.39 -2.35
CA VAL A 280 9.71 13.72 -1.75
C VAL A 280 8.59 13.69 -0.72
N SER A 281 7.48 13.02 -1.02
CA SER A 281 6.35 12.90 -0.11
C SER A 281 6.72 12.12 1.17
N GLU A 282 7.31 10.93 1.01
CA GLU A 282 7.65 10.02 2.13
C GLU A 282 8.80 10.54 3.01
N THR A 283 9.66 11.43 2.50
CA THR A 283 10.81 11.94 3.26
C THR A 283 10.60 13.32 3.85
N VAL A 284 9.98 14.24 3.10
CA VAL A 284 9.95 15.67 3.44
C VAL A 284 8.57 16.30 3.26
N GLY A 285 7.55 15.47 3.07
CA GLY A 285 6.16 15.86 3.00
C GLY A 285 5.84 16.73 1.79
N GLY A 286 6.41 16.41 0.63
CA GLY A 286 6.13 17.10 -0.64
C GLY A 286 6.85 18.44 -0.80
N LYS A 287 7.74 18.81 0.12
CA LYS A 287 8.46 20.08 0.09
C LYS A 287 9.72 20.00 -0.79
N PHE A 288 9.94 21.04 -1.58
CA PHE A 288 11.13 21.21 -2.40
C PHE A 288 12.07 22.25 -1.78
N ASP A 289 13.25 21.82 -1.32
CA ASP A 289 14.29 22.69 -0.76
C ASP A 289 15.65 21.99 -0.92
N LYS A 290 16.71 22.75 -1.24
CA LYS A 290 18.07 22.21 -1.45
C LYS A 290 18.57 21.36 -0.27
N LYS A 291 18.18 21.67 0.97
CA LYS A 291 18.60 20.89 2.15
C LYS A 291 18.02 19.47 2.19
N TYR A 292 16.94 19.21 1.45
CA TYR A 292 16.23 17.94 1.42
C TYR A 292 16.73 16.97 0.33
N ILE A 293 17.63 17.42 -0.55
CA ILE A 293 18.20 16.58 -1.61
C ILE A 293 18.83 15.29 -1.04
N GLY A 294 19.63 15.42 0.02
CA GLY A 294 20.31 14.28 0.65
C GLY A 294 19.33 13.19 1.15
N PRO A 295 18.35 13.54 2.00
CA PRO A 295 17.29 12.63 2.44
C PRO A 295 16.53 11.95 1.28
N VAL A 296 16.15 12.70 0.25
CA VAL A 296 15.41 12.16 -0.91
C VAL A 296 16.26 11.15 -1.69
N VAL A 297 17.51 11.48 -1.98
CA VAL A 297 18.47 10.57 -2.63
C VAL A 297 18.65 9.28 -1.81
N ALA A 298 18.80 9.40 -0.49
CA ALA A 298 18.98 8.24 0.38
C ALA A 298 17.75 7.32 0.38
N TRP A 299 16.54 7.89 0.31
CA TRP A 299 15.30 7.13 0.20
C TRP A 299 15.21 6.39 -1.13
N ILE A 300 15.47 7.07 -2.25
CA ILE A 300 15.37 6.46 -3.59
C ILE A 300 16.36 5.30 -3.75
N ASN A 301 17.61 5.48 -3.31
CA ASN A 301 18.60 4.41 -3.35
C ASN A 301 18.14 3.19 -2.53
N ARG A 302 17.59 3.42 -1.34
CA ARG A 302 17.06 2.34 -0.49
C ARG A 302 15.86 1.64 -1.14
N ASP A 303 14.99 2.39 -1.79
CA ASP A 303 13.80 1.88 -2.45
C ASP A 303 14.15 1.04 -3.69
N VAL A 304 15.02 1.55 -4.58
CA VAL A 304 15.53 0.79 -5.74
C VAL A 304 16.27 -0.47 -5.31
N ARG A 305 17.07 -0.39 -4.24
CA ARG A 305 17.77 -1.56 -3.70
C ARG A 305 16.81 -2.64 -3.23
N LYS A 306 15.70 -2.26 -2.58
CA LYS A 306 14.66 -3.22 -2.18
C LYS A 306 14.00 -3.87 -3.38
N ASP A 307 13.75 -3.14 -4.46
CA ASP A 307 13.19 -3.71 -5.69
C ASP A 307 14.13 -4.76 -6.29
N ILE A 308 15.45 -4.54 -6.24
CA ILE A 308 16.46 -5.52 -6.66
C ILE A 308 16.45 -6.74 -5.73
N GLU A 309 16.49 -6.53 -4.41
CA GLU A 309 16.48 -7.61 -3.40
C GLU A 309 15.19 -8.45 -3.49
N ASN A 310 14.07 -7.83 -3.88
CA ASN A 310 12.79 -8.50 -4.13
C ASN A 310 12.70 -9.15 -5.52
N GLY A 311 13.71 -9.02 -6.39
CA GLY A 311 13.69 -9.55 -7.75
C GLY A 311 12.66 -8.89 -8.67
N GLU A 312 12.24 -7.66 -8.37
CA GLU A 312 11.35 -6.88 -9.24
C GLU A 312 12.10 -6.29 -10.43
N VAL A 313 13.37 -5.93 -10.22
CA VAL A 313 14.29 -5.46 -11.27
C VAL A 313 15.62 -6.17 -11.10
N ILE A 314 16.24 -6.57 -12.22
CA ILE A 314 17.56 -7.21 -12.21
C ILE A 314 18.60 -6.20 -12.68
N LEU A 315 19.73 -6.13 -11.96
CA LEU A 315 20.88 -5.34 -12.38
C LEU A 315 21.46 -5.89 -13.70
N PRO A 316 21.90 -5.03 -14.63
CA PRO A 316 22.63 -5.50 -15.80
C PRO A 316 23.90 -6.22 -15.39
N ASP A 317 24.26 -7.29 -16.11
CA ASP A 317 25.49 -8.05 -15.86
C ASP A 317 26.73 -7.13 -15.86
N GLY A 318 27.64 -7.37 -14.92
CA GLY A 318 28.90 -6.63 -14.81
C GLY A 318 28.81 -5.28 -14.06
N PHE A 319 27.64 -4.90 -13.53
CA PHE A 319 27.50 -3.70 -12.71
C PHE A 319 27.22 -4.01 -11.24
N GLU A 320 28.07 -3.50 -10.36
CA GLU A 320 27.83 -3.54 -8.92
C GLU A 320 26.90 -2.41 -8.46
N TRP A 321 26.18 -2.65 -7.36
CA TRP A 321 25.26 -1.68 -6.76
C TRP A 321 25.88 -0.29 -6.56
N LYS A 322 27.17 -0.21 -6.20
CA LYS A 322 27.85 1.06 -5.97
C LYS A 322 27.79 1.97 -7.20
N VAL A 323 28.06 1.42 -8.39
CA VAL A 323 28.06 2.16 -9.66
C VAL A 323 26.65 2.64 -10.00
N VAL A 324 25.65 1.78 -9.78
CA VAL A 324 24.22 2.08 -10.00
C VAL A 324 23.74 3.20 -9.06
N SER A 325 24.08 3.09 -7.78
CA SER A 325 23.75 4.06 -6.73
C SER A 325 24.32 5.45 -7.05
N ASP A 326 25.54 5.53 -7.54
CA ASP A 326 26.18 6.80 -7.91
C ASP A 326 25.45 7.47 -9.09
N ARG A 327 25.13 6.70 -10.14
CA ARG A 327 24.40 7.21 -11.32
C ARG A 327 22.97 7.64 -10.97
N LEU A 328 22.25 6.83 -10.19
CA LEU A 328 20.91 7.12 -9.70
C LEU A 328 20.89 8.38 -8.82
N THR A 329 21.93 8.57 -7.99
CA THR A 329 22.10 9.78 -7.18
C THR A 329 22.21 11.03 -8.05
N GLN A 330 23.02 11.00 -9.11
CA GLN A 330 23.16 12.16 -10.00
C GLN A 330 21.86 12.47 -10.75
N ARG A 331 21.17 11.44 -11.25
CA ARG A 331 19.85 11.59 -11.90
C ARG A 331 18.83 12.23 -10.96
N THR A 332 18.75 11.73 -9.73
CA THR A 332 17.85 12.24 -8.68
C THR A 332 18.16 13.71 -8.35
N LYS A 333 19.43 14.05 -8.14
CA LYS A 333 19.84 15.44 -7.83
C LYS A 333 19.45 16.39 -8.94
N THR A 334 19.71 16.01 -10.19
CA THR A 334 19.40 16.83 -11.37
C THR A 334 17.90 17.09 -11.47
N TRP A 335 17.08 16.04 -11.33
CA TRP A 335 15.61 16.17 -11.33
C TRP A 335 15.10 17.02 -10.16
N TYR A 336 15.64 16.83 -8.95
CA TYR A 336 15.16 17.57 -7.78
C TYR A 336 15.50 19.06 -7.88
N ILE A 337 16.68 19.40 -8.40
CA ILE A 337 17.07 20.80 -8.64
C ILE A 337 16.16 21.45 -9.67
N SER A 338 15.84 20.77 -10.78
CA SER A 338 14.93 21.35 -11.78
C SER A 338 13.55 21.65 -11.20
N LYS A 339 13.05 20.83 -10.25
CA LYS A 339 11.79 21.09 -9.54
C LYS A 339 11.83 22.22 -8.52
N ILE A 340 13.01 22.63 -8.04
CA ILE A 340 13.16 23.83 -7.20
C ILE A 340 13.16 25.09 -8.08
N GLU A 341 13.62 24.97 -9.32
CA GLU A 341 13.80 26.08 -10.26
C GLU A 341 12.54 26.36 -11.12
N GLU A 342 11.62 25.40 -11.21
CA GLU A 342 10.22 25.58 -11.65
C GLU A 342 9.43 26.42 -10.64
#